data_AF-A0A1Y1KX03-F1
#
_entry.id   AF-A0A1Y1KX03-F1
#
_cell.length_a   1.000
_cell.length_b   1.000
_cell.length_c   1.000
_cell.angle_alpha   90.00
_cell.angle_beta   90.00
_cell.angle_gamma   90.00
#
_symmetry.space_group_name_H-M   'P 1'
#
loop_
_entity.id
_entity.type
_entity.pdbx_description
1 polymer ?
#
loop_
_entity_poly.entity_id
_entity_poly.type
_entity_poly.pdbx_seq_one_letter_code
_entity_poly.pdbx_strand_id
1 'polypeptide(L)'
;MLSHLLLLIFSVTGSSVNFNRINLPKEHLPYYLYNFPEILTQCQSDPECAYSDSAKDVCWGYEYNCTWDKQYSIPHCPGDHRGWVKTKYDQQNTFYTQADFGYVKQQIREMKVLCEPLFRYDSSLECSEHMRFCRGRNIMMNFTSLLNRDEPLRYKMDVLGDGDVGGHCSLHKDKLLAEADHISPLQSWGPELRHFKQLDAPIQDSACDVTIEKPTFIMKIDASMLYLSCTKV
;
A
#
# COMPACT_ATOMS: atom_id res chain seq x y z
N MET A 1 -16.91 3.11 62.12
CA MET A 1 -17.14 3.10 60.66
C MET A 1 -16.26 4.18 60.04
N LEU A 2 -15.12 3.80 59.44
CA LEU A 2 -14.39 4.66 58.51
C LEU A 2 -14.18 3.85 57.24
N SER A 3 -14.88 4.24 56.18
CA SER A 3 -14.73 3.71 54.83
C SER A 3 -13.61 4.50 54.15
N HIS A 4 -12.50 3.84 53.83
CA HIS A 4 -11.46 4.41 52.99
C HIS A 4 -11.74 4.01 51.55
N LEU A 5 -12.14 5.00 50.74
CA LEU A 5 -12.29 4.89 49.30
C LEU A 5 -10.90 4.97 48.65
N LEU A 6 -10.43 3.88 48.06
CA LEU A 6 -9.18 3.83 47.31
C LEU A 6 -9.45 4.27 45.87
N LEU A 7 -9.00 5.46 45.46
CA LEU A 7 -9.01 5.87 44.06
C LEU A 7 -7.76 5.30 43.35
N LEU A 8 -7.98 4.34 42.45
CA LEU A 8 -6.97 3.87 41.51
C LEU A 8 -6.90 4.84 40.32
N ILE A 9 -5.85 5.65 40.27
CA ILE A 9 -5.52 6.49 39.12
C ILE A 9 -4.81 5.60 38.11
N PHE A 10 -5.50 5.24 37.02
CA PHE A 10 -4.85 4.64 35.86
C PHE A 10 -4.14 5.74 35.08
N SER A 11 -2.82 5.83 35.22
CA SER A 11 -1.98 6.60 34.31
C SER A 11 -1.96 5.89 32.96
N VAL A 12 -2.70 6.43 32.00
CA VAL A 12 -2.55 6.09 30.59
C VAL A 12 -1.18 6.62 30.16
N THR A 13 -0.18 5.75 30.12
CA THR A 13 1.09 6.06 29.49
C THR A 13 0.84 6.19 27.99
N GLY A 14 0.64 7.41 27.51
CA GLY A 14 0.66 7.70 26.07
C GLY A 14 2.02 7.28 25.51
N SER A 15 2.01 6.46 24.48
CA SER A 15 3.24 6.13 23.75
C SER A 15 3.77 7.42 23.13
N SER A 16 4.95 7.89 23.57
CA SER A 16 5.59 9.05 22.96
C SER A 16 6.08 8.67 21.56
N VAL A 17 5.63 9.40 20.55
CA VAL A 17 6.12 9.22 19.19
C VAL A 17 7.54 9.77 19.12
N ASN A 18 8.49 8.93 18.72
CA ASN A 18 9.85 9.37 18.46
C ASN A 18 9.90 10.07 17.10
N PHE A 19 9.81 11.39 17.13
CA PHE A 19 9.80 12.27 15.97
C PHE A 19 11.07 12.20 15.11
N ASN A 20 12.21 11.76 15.67
CA ASN A 20 13.44 11.52 14.91
C ASN A 20 13.35 10.32 13.95
N ARG A 21 12.29 9.51 14.04
CA ARG A 21 12.06 8.39 13.10
C ARG A 21 11.36 8.81 11.82
N ILE A 22 10.85 10.06 11.74
CA ILE A 22 10.27 10.58 10.50
C ILE A 22 11.41 10.97 9.57
N ASN A 23 11.79 10.03 8.70
CA ASN A 23 12.80 10.24 7.68
C ASN A 23 12.13 10.62 6.35
N LEU A 24 11.64 11.86 6.27
CA LEU A 24 11.01 12.42 5.08
C LEU A 24 11.68 13.75 4.67
N PRO A 25 11.76 14.05 3.37
CA PRO A 25 12.11 15.40 2.91
C PRO A 25 11.21 16.45 3.56
N LYS A 26 11.77 17.64 3.88
CA LYS A 26 11.01 18.72 4.53
C LYS A 26 9.75 19.13 3.74
N GLU A 27 9.84 19.10 2.42
CA GLU A 27 8.73 19.34 1.49
C GLU A 27 7.59 18.32 1.58
N HIS A 28 7.85 17.10 2.07
CA HIS A 28 6.83 16.05 2.23
C HIS A 28 6.15 16.07 3.60
N LEU A 29 6.75 16.73 4.59
CA LEU A 29 6.22 16.79 5.95
C LEU A 29 4.78 17.32 6.03
N PRO A 30 4.38 18.41 5.34
CA PRO A 30 3.02 18.90 5.41
C PRO A 30 1.97 17.85 4.99
N TYR A 31 2.25 17.13 3.90
CA TYR A 31 1.39 16.09 3.34
C TYR A 31 1.32 14.83 4.21
N TYR A 32 2.45 14.48 4.85
CA TYR A 32 2.48 13.42 5.86
C TYR A 32 1.64 13.81 7.08
N LEU A 33 1.88 14.98 7.66
CA LEU A 33 1.17 15.44 8.87
C LEU A 33 -0.33 15.61 8.62
N TYR A 34 -0.75 15.97 7.41
CA TYR A 34 -2.17 15.98 7.01
C TYR A 34 -2.84 14.61 7.18
N ASN A 35 -2.14 13.52 6.84
CA ASN A 35 -2.65 12.16 6.96
C ASN A 35 -2.50 11.56 8.38
N PHE A 36 -1.69 12.18 9.24
CA PHE A 36 -1.42 11.72 10.60
C PHE A 36 -1.66 12.84 11.62
N PRO A 37 -2.92 13.29 11.80
CA PRO A 37 -3.25 14.42 12.67
C PRO A 37 -2.87 14.17 14.13
N GLU A 38 -2.93 12.92 14.60
CA GLU A 38 -2.49 12.56 15.96
C GLU A 38 -0.99 12.83 16.18
N ILE A 39 -0.16 12.54 15.17
CA ILE A 39 1.29 12.83 15.23
C ILE A 39 1.52 14.33 15.23
N LEU A 40 0.75 15.09 14.44
CA LEU A 40 0.82 16.55 14.43
C LEU A 40 0.47 17.13 15.81
N THR A 41 -0.63 16.70 16.43
CA THR A 41 -1.03 17.18 17.76
C THR A 41 0.03 16.89 18.82
N GLN A 42 0.61 15.70 18.80
CA GLN A 42 1.69 15.34 19.71
C GLN A 42 2.93 16.22 19.48
N CYS A 43 3.30 16.42 18.21
CA CYS A 43 4.45 17.26 17.85
C CYS A 43 4.26 18.72 18.29
N GLN A 44 3.07 19.29 18.11
CA GLN A 44 2.76 20.66 18.55
C GLN A 44 2.83 20.83 20.08
N SER A 45 2.66 19.73 20.82
CA SER A 45 2.73 19.71 22.28
C SER A 45 4.15 19.44 22.80
N ASP A 46 5.10 19.09 21.92
CA ASP A 46 6.47 18.73 22.27
C ASP A 46 7.44 19.86 21.86
N PRO A 47 8.10 20.53 22.81
CA PRO A 47 9.09 21.57 22.52
C PRO A 47 10.27 21.11 21.66
N GLU A 48 10.59 19.81 21.65
CA GLU A 48 11.71 19.24 20.89
C GLU A 48 11.31 18.86 19.45
N CYS A 49 10.03 18.99 19.08
CA CYS A 49 9.58 18.61 17.75
C CYS A 49 9.99 19.62 16.67
N ALA A 50 10.89 19.21 15.77
CA ALA A 50 11.46 20.10 14.73
C ALA A 50 10.52 20.46 13.57
N TYR A 51 9.27 19.98 13.56
CA TYR A 51 8.35 20.13 12.43
C TYR A 51 6.94 20.58 12.82
N SER A 52 6.77 21.13 14.03
CA SER A 52 5.52 21.75 14.49
C SER A 52 4.98 22.79 13.49
N ASP A 53 5.87 23.56 12.87
CA ASP A 53 5.55 24.59 11.86
C ASP A 53 5.31 24.03 10.44
N SER A 54 5.46 22.73 10.22
CA SER A 54 5.29 22.12 8.89
C SER A 54 3.83 21.82 8.55
N ALA A 55 2.89 22.02 9.48
CA ALA A 55 1.48 21.77 9.25
C ALA A 55 0.89 22.74 8.21
N LYS A 56 0.29 22.19 7.15
CA LYS A 56 -0.45 22.94 6.13
C LYS A 56 -1.70 22.19 5.73
N ASP A 57 -2.68 22.91 5.21
CA ASP A 57 -3.88 22.35 4.61
C ASP A 57 -3.61 21.91 3.16
N VAL A 58 -2.79 20.88 3.01
CA VAL A 58 -2.37 20.27 1.74
C VAL A 58 -2.39 18.75 1.85
N CYS A 59 -2.55 18.06 0.73
CA CYS A 59 -2.78 16.61 0.66
C CYS A 59 -2.04 15.98 -0.53
N TRP A 60 -1.80 14.68 -0.52
CA TRP A 60 -1.07 14.05 -1.62
C TRP A 60 -1.86 14.09 -2.92
N GLY A 61 -3.18 13.95 -2.84
CA GLY A 61 -4.07 13.91 -3.99
C GLY A 61 -4.94 12.65 -4.01
N TYR A 62 -4.59 11.61 -3.25
CA TYR A 62 -5.37 10.38 -3.19
C TYR A 62 -6.45 10.38 -2.11
N GLU A 63 -6.37 11.31 -1.17
CA GLU A 63 -7.32 11.44 -0.07
C GLU A 63 -8.72 11.82 -0.61
N TYR A 64 -9.77 11.42 0.12
CA TYR A 64 -11.15 11.59 -0.33
C TYR A 64 -11.55 13.07 -0.45
N ASN A 65 -11.15 13.88 0.52
CA ASN A 65 -11.43 15.31 0.66
C ASN A 65 -10.33 16.22 0.07
N CYS A 66 -9.36 15.66 -0.66
CA CYS A 66 -8.31 16.44 -1.30
C CYS A 66 -8.83 17.16 -2.54
N THR A 67 -8.73 18.48 -2.57
CA THR A 67 -9.11 19.31 -3.72
C THR A 67 -7.91 19.56 -4.65
N TRP A 68 -8.20 19.89 -5.90
CA TRP A 68 -7.18 20.03 -6.96
C TRP A 68 -6.11 21.09 -6.67
N ASP A 69 -6.47 22.13 -5.91
CA ASP A 69 -5.59 23.23 -5.48
C ASP A 69 -4.72 22.89 -4.26
N LYS A 70 -5.04 21.82 -3.52
CA LYS A 70 -4.34 21.40 -2.30
C LYS A 70 -3.42 20.19 -2.49
N GLN A 71 -3.46 19.56 -3.65
CA GLN A 71 -2.68 18.35 -3.92
C GLN A 71 -1.18 18.64 -4.08
N TYR A 72 -0.34 17.60 -3.96
CA TYR A 72 1.12 17.71 -3.92
C TYR A 72 1.74 18.48 -5.09
N SER A 73 1.20 18.34 -6.29
CA SER A 73 1.51 19.22 -7.41
C SER A 73 0.50 19.08 -8.53
N ILE A 74 0.36 20.16 -9.32
CA ILE A 74 -0.43 20.15 -10.55
C ILE A 74 0.50 19.77 -11.71
N PRO A 75 0.17 18.73 -12.49
CA PRO A 75 1.03 18.28 -13.59
C PRO A 75 1.33 19.39 -14.60
N HIS A 76 2.61 19.58 -14.89
CA HIS A 76 3.06 20.41 -15.99
C HIS A 76 3.07 19.59 -17.28
N CYS A 77 2.18 19.92 -18.19
CA CYS A 77 2.13 19.33 -19.52
C CYS A 77 2.60 20.39 -20.52
N PRO A 78 3.76 20.28 -21.18
CA PRO A 78 4.13 21.19 -22.26
C PRO A 78 3.25 20.99 -23.51
N GLY A 79 3.13 22.04 -24.33
CA GLY A 79 2.38 22.01 -25.59
C GLY A 79 0.86 22.05 -25.45
N ASP A 80 0.16 22.04 -26.58
CA ASP A 80 -1.31 21.98 -26.62
C ASP A 80 -1.82 20.57 -26.32
N HIS A 81 -3.07 20.48 -25.87
CA HIS A 81 -3.79 19.21 -25.81
C HIS A 81 -3.93 18.67 -27.25
N ARG A 82 -3.23 17.59 -27.58
CA ARG A 82 -3.28 16.93 -28.90
C ARG A 82 -3.83 15.51 -28.73
N GLY A 83 -4.57 15.02 -29.74
CA GLY A 83 -5.10 13.65 -29.74
C GLY A 83 -6.46 13.52 -29.03
N TRP A 84 -6.56 12.59 -28.09
CA TRP A 84 -7.83 12.12 -27.48
C TRP A 84 -8.44 13.05 -26.41
N VAL A 85 -7.70 14.05 -25.92
CA VAL A 85 -8.15 14.99 -24.87
C VAL A 85 -8.53 16.35 -25.47
N LYS A 86 -9.67 16.91 -25.03
CA LYS A 86 -10.29 18.11 -25.63
C LYS A 86 -9.85 19.42 -24.98
N THR A 87 -9.29 19.37 -23.78
CA THR A 87 -8.87 20.55 -23.03
C THR A 87 -7.54 20.32 -22.32
N LYS A 88 -6.89 21.41 -21.88
CA LYS A 88 -5.67 21.31 -21.06
C LYS A 88 -5.93 20.62 -19.73
N TYR A 89 -7.08 20.91 -19.14
CA TYR A 89 -7.53 20.26 -17.91
C TYR A 89 -7.69 18.75 -18.12
N ASP A 90 -8.32 18.30 -19.21
CA ASP A 90 -8.46 16.87 -19.51
C ASP A 90 -7.10 16.18 -19.66
N GLN A 91 -6.11 16.85 -20.24
CA GLN A 91 -4.74 16.34 -20.33
C GLN A 91 -4.12 16.13 -18.94
N GLN A 92 -4.23 17.13 -18.05
CA GLN A 92 -3.73 17.06 -16.68
C GLN A 92 -4.49 16.02 -15.85
N ASN A 93 -5.81 15.94 -15.99
CA ASN A 93 -6.65 14.96 -15.31
C ASN A 93 -6.36 13.53 -15.78
N THR A 94 -6.08 13.35 -17.08
CA THR A 94 -5.64 12.04 -17.62
C THR A 94 -4.31 11.63 -17.00
N PHE A 95 -3.33 12.54 -16.92
CA PHE A 95 -2.08 12.25 -16.23
C PHE A 95 -2.31 11.94 -14.74
N TYR A 96 -3.13 12.74 -14.05
CA TYR A 96 -3.45 12.55 -12.64
C TYR A 96 -4.04 11.14 -12.37
N THR A 97 -4.99 10.72 -13.20
CA THR A 97 -5.70 9.45 -13.04
C THR A 97 -4.89 8.22 -13.44
N GLN A 98 -3.93 8.34 -14.35
CA GLN A 98 -3.20 7.20 -14.92
C GLN A 98 -1.76 7.05 -14.43
N ALA A 99 -1.09 8.15 -14.07
CA ALA A 99 0.35 8.16 -13.82
C ALA A 99 0.75 8.91 -12.53
N ASP A 100 -0.23 9.27 -11.70
CA ASP A 100 -0.02 10.08 -10.49
C ASP A 100 -0.91 9.61 -9.32
N PHE A 101 -1.04 10.38 -8.24
CA PHE A 101 -1.83 10.04 -7.06
C PHE A 101 -3.31 9.73 -7.34
N GLY A 102 -3.89 10.16 -8.47
CA GLY A 102 -5.22 9.70 -8.90
C GLY A 102 -5.26 8.20 -9.21
N TYR A 103 -4.17 7.64 -9.73
CA TYR A 103 -4.01 6.18 -9.88
C TYR A 103 -4.02 5.50 -8.50
N VAL A 104 -3.24 6.01 -7.54
CA VAL A 104 -3.20 5.49 -6.16
C VAL A 104 -4.59 5.55 -5.51
N LYS A 105 -5.31 6.66 -5.67
CA LYS A 105 -6.69 6.84 -5.21
C LYS A 105 -7.61 5.74 -5.72
N GLN A 106 -7.47 5.41 -7.00
CA GLN A 106 -8.27 4.37 -7.64
C GLN A 106 -7.92 2.99 -7.08
N GLN A 107 -6.62 2.67 -6.93
CA GLN A 107 -6.18 1.40 -6.33
C GLN A 107 -6.74 1.20 -4.92
N ILE A 108 -6.75 2.25 -4.09
CA ILE A 108 -7.31 2.20 -2.73
C ILE A 108 -8.82 1.97 -2.75
N ARG A 109 -9.55 2.62 -3.66
CA ARG A 109 -11.02 2.50 -3.79
C ARG A 109 -11.47 1.12 -4.26
N GLU A 110 -10.64 0.49 -5.08
CA GLU A 110 -10.89 -0.81 -5.68
C GLU A 110 -10.58 -1.99 -4.73
N MET A 111 -9.99 -1.75 -3.56
CA MET A 111 -9.58 -2.81 -2.63
C MET A 111 -10.75 -3.68 -2.19
N LYS A 112 -10.64 -4.98 -2.46
CA LYS A 112 -11.59 -6.02 -2.07
C LYS A 112 -10.88 -7.08 -1.24
N VAL A 113 -11.55 -7.56 -0.19
CA VAL A 113 -11.03 -8.66 0.63
C VAL A 113 -11.19 -9.98 -0.12
N LEU A 114 -10.08 -10.69 -0.30
CA LEU A 114 -10.02 -12.00 -0.94
C LEU A 114 -9.81 -13.14 0.08
N CYS A 115 -9.21 -12.84 1.24
CA CYS A 115 -8.89 -13.79 2.30
C CYS A 115 -9.11 -13.09 3.64
N GLU A 116 -10.14 -13.51 4.37
CA GLU A 116 -10.57 -12.90 5.63
C GLU A 116 -9.88 -13.57 6.83
N PRO A 117 -9.21 -12.82 7.71
CA PRO A 117 -8.58 -13.39 8.90
C PRO A 117 -9.65 -13.91 9.87
N LEU A 118 -9.46 -15.11 10.44
CA LEU A 118 -10.36 -15.63 11.48
C LEU A 118 -10.00 -15.06 12.85
N PHE A 119 -8.70 -14.82 13.09
CA PHE A 119 -8.15 -14.22 14.31
C PHE A 119 -7.17 -13.07 14.00
N ARG A 120 -6.83 -12.29 15.04
CA ARG A 120 -5.95 -11.11 14.94
C ARG A 120 -4.60 -11.40 14.27
N TYR A 121 -4.05 -12.60 14.46
CA TYR A 121 -2.73 -13.00 13.95
C TYR A 121 -2.81 -13.91 12.73
N ASP A 122 -3.98 -14.08 12.14
CA ASP A 122 -4.16 -14.89 10.94
C ASP A 122 -3.77 -14.15 9.68
N SER A 123 -3.78 -14.84 8.55
CA SER A 123 -3.50 -14.23 7.26
C SER A 123 -4.66 -13.36 6.78
N SER A 124 -4.35 -12.32 6.03
CA SER A 124 -5.35 -11.54 5.30
C SER A 124 -4.80 -11.17 3.94
N LEU A 125 -5.65 -11.18 2.91
CA LEU A 125 -5.33 -10.67 1.57
C LEU A 125 -6.48 -9.83 1.06
N GLU A 126 -6.13 -8.63 0.61
CA GLU A 126 -7.01 -7.75 -0.14
C GLU A 126 -6.26 -7.24 -1.37
N CYS A 127 -6.97 -7.05 -2.46
CA CYS A 127 -6.40 -6.59 -3.73
C CYS A 127 -7.33 -5.59 -4.41
N SER A 128 -6.76 -4.68 -5.17
CA SER A 128 -7.47 -3.84 -6.13
C SER A 128 -7.90 -4.66 -7.35
N GLU A 129 -8.66 -4.04 -8.25
CA GLU A 129 -9.14 -4.68 -9.46
C GLU A 129 -7.99 -5.26 -10.29
N HIS A 130 -8.22 -6.45 -10.83
CA HIS A 130 -7.25 -7.20 -11.63
C HIS A 130 -5.95 -7.56 -10.88
N MET A 131 -5.95 -7.47 -9.54
CA MET A 131 -4.77 -7.70 -8.68
C MET A 131 -3.55 -6.85 -9.05
N ARG A 132 -3.76 -5.60 -9.46
CA ARG A 132 -2.67 -4.65 -9.75
C ARG A 132 -1.93 -4.22 -8.49
N PHE A 133 -2.65 -4.14 -7.37
CA PHE A 133 -2.10 -3.84 -6.06
C PHE A 133 -2.75 -4.78 -5.03
N CYS A 134 -1.95 -5.32 -4.12
CA CYS A 134 -2.44 -6.18 -3.05
C CYS A 134 -1.79 -5.80 -1.72
N ARG A 135 -2.57 -5.86 -0.64
CA ARG A 135 -2.10 -5.73 0.74
C ARG A 135 -2.37 -7.04 1.46
N GLY A 136 -1.29 -7.62 2.00
CA GLY A 136 -1.31 -8.88 2.71
C GLY A 136 -0.78 -8.75 4.12
N ARG A 137 -1.19 -9.67 5.00
CA ARG A 137 -0.59 -9.88 6.33
C ARG A 137 -0.41 -11.38 6.54
N ASN A 138 0.72 -11.77 7.12
CA ASN A 138 1.06 -13.17 7.42
C ASN A 138 0.87 -14.09 6.21
N ILE A 139 1.50 -13.75 5.09
CA ILE A 139 1.44 -14.53 3.85
C ILE A 139 2.74 -15.32 3.73
N MET A 140 2.61 -16.62 3.43
CA MET A 140 3.74 -17.48 3.07
C MET A 140 3.97 -17.38 1.56
N MET A 141 5.25 -17.27 1.16
CA MET A 141 5.70 -17.41 -0.22
C MET A 141 6.86 -18.40 -0.26
N ASN A 142 6.71 -19.47 -1.04
CA ASN A 142 7.68 -20.54 -1.20
C ASN A 142 8.32 -20.44 -2.59
N PHE A 143 9.63 -20.21 -2.62
CA PHE A 143 10.42 -20.11 -3.84
C PHE A 143 11.27 -21.36 -4.11
N THR A 144 11.13 -22.43 -3.34
CA THR A 144 11.92 -23.66 -3.48
C THR A 144 11.79 -24.28 -4.88
N SER A 145 10.63 -24.13 -5.53
CA SER A 145 10.39 -24.60 -6.91
C SER A 145 11.37 -23.98 -7.93
N LEU A 146 11.92 -22.80 -7.64
CA LEU A 146 12.87 -22.10 -8.51
C LEU A 146 14.28 -22.68 -8.49
N LEU A 147 14.64 -23.48 -7.48
CA LEU A 147 15.99 -24.08 -7.38
C LEU A 147 16.31 -25.01 -8.54
N ASN A 148 15.29 -25.62 -9.14
CA ASN A 148 15.43 -26.61 -10.21
C ASN A 148 15.14 -26.00 -11.59
N ARG A 149 15.11 -24.67 -11.72
CA ARG A 149 14.73 -23.98 -12.95
C ARG A 149 15.95 -23.43 -13.67
N ASP A 150 16.21 -23.97 -14.86
CA ASP A 150 17.36 -23.57 -15.68
C ASP A 150 17.09 -22.32 -16.56
N GLU A 151 15.82 -21.98 -16.76
CA GLU A 151 15.42 -20.89 -17.66
C GLU A 151 15.32 -19.52 -16.96
N PRO A 152 15.57 -18.41 -17.69
CA PRO A 152 15.41 -17.06 -17.13
C PRO A 152 13.98 -16.80 -16.67
N LEU A 153 13.84 -16.21 -15.47
CA LEU A 153 12.54 -15.86 -14.86
C LEU A 153 11.86 -14.64 -15.49
N ARG A 154 12.56 -13.91 -16.36
CA ARG A 154 12.01 -12.71 -16.98
C ARG A 154 10.80 -13.07 -17.83
N TYR A 155 9.68 -12.39 -17.57
CA TYR A 155 8.39 -12.60 -18.23
C TYR A 155 7.72 -13.96 -17.95
N LYS A 156 8.16 -14.68 -16.92
CA LYS A 156 7.48 -15.91 -16.48
C LYS A 156 6.28 -15.60 -15.60
N MET A 157 5.22 -16.38 -15.77
CA MET A 157 3.92 -16.22 -15.09
C MET A 157 3.66 -17.31 -14.04
N ASP A 158 4.64 -18.19 -13.85
CA ASP A 158 4.62 -19.38 -13.01
C ASP A 158 5.80 -19.33 -12.02
N VAL A 159 6.15 -18.13 -11.54
CA VAL A 159 7.19 -17.94 -10.52
C VAL A 159 6.72 -18.49 -9.17
N LEU A 160 5.43 -18.31 -8.85
CA LEU A 160 4.75 -18.96 -7.73
C LEU A 160 3.61 -19.82 -8.31
N GLY A 161 3.71 -21.13 -8.13
CA GLY A 161 2.72 -22.10 -8.58
C GLY A 161 1.73 -22.51 -7.48
N ASP A 162 1.04 -23.62 -7.72
CA ASP A 162 0.06 -24.18 -6.78
C ASP A 162 0.72 -24.57 -5.45
N GLY A 163 0.28 -23.93 -4.37
CA GLY A 163 0.83 -24.13 -3.02
C GLY A 163 2.08 -23.31 -2.71
N ASP A 164 2.59 -22.52 -3.67
CA ASP A 164 3.76 -21.67 -3.43
C ASP A 164 3.41 -20.33 -2.75
N VAL A 165 2.13 -19.98 -2.67
CA VAL A 165 1.67 -18.79 -1.95
C VAL A 165 0.39 -19.10 -1.18
N GLY A 166 0.29 -18.63 0.06
CA GLY A 166 -0.87 -18.95 0.88
C GLY A 166 -0.88 -18.34 2.27
N GLY A 167 -1.95 -18.64 3.01
CA GLY A 167 -2.16 -18.14 4.36
C GLY A 167 -3.31 -18.83 5.08
N HIS A 168 -3.33 -18.73 6.41
CA HIS A 168 -4.42 -19.22 7.24
C HIS A 168 -5.53 -18.16 7.34
N CYS A 169 -6.62 -18.36 6.62
CA CYS A 169 -7.75 -17.42 6.54
C CYS A 169 -8.99 -18.11 5.94
N SER A 170 -10.12 -17.41 5.89
CA SER A 170 -11.27 -17.79 5.06
C SER A 170 -11.09 -17.25 3.64
N LEU A 171 -10.82 -18.13 2.68
CA LEU A 171 -10.52 -17.75 1.29
C LEU A 171 -11.78 -17.64 0.43
N HIS A 172 -12.00 -16.46 -0.17
CA HIS A 172 -13.04 -16.23 -1.18
C HIS A 172 -12.55 -16.66 -2.57
N LYS A 173 -12.43 -17.97 -2.79
CA LYS A 173 -11.81 -18.53 -4.01
C LYS A 173 -12.42 -18.01 -5.32
N ASP A 174 -13.74 -17.93 -5.41
CA ASP A 174 -14.40 -17.45 -6.63
C ASP A 174 -14.10 -15.98 -6.92
N LYS A 175 -14.07 -15.12 -5.88
CA LYS A 175 -13.69 -13.71 -6.03
C LYS A 175 -12.24 -13.57 -6.44
N LEU A 176 -11.36 -14.37 -5.83
CA LEU A 176 -9.94 -14.39 -6.17
C LEU A 176 -9.73 -14.75 -7.65
N LEU A 177 -10.41 -15.78 -8.15
CA LEU A 177 -10.31 -16.14 -9.57
C LEU A 177 -10.92 -15.10 -10.50
N ALA A 178 -12.00 -14.42 -10.09
CA ALA A 178 -12.61 -13.34 -10.87
C ALA A 178 -11.69 -12.12 -11.02
N GLU A 179 -10.90 -11.80 -9.99
CA GLU A 179 -9.93 -10.69 -10.03
C GLU A 179 -8.60 -11.08 -10.70
N ALA A 180 -8.37 -12.36 -11.00
CA ALA A 180 -7.17 -12.86 -11.67
C ALA A 180 -7.36 -12.97 -13.20
N ASP A 181 -8.04 -12.00 -13.80
CA ASP A 181 -8.37 -11.98 -15.23
C ASP A 181 -7.25 -11.37 -16.10
N HIS A 182 -6.39 -10.54 -15.53
CA HIS A 182 -5.20 -9.98 -16.18
C HIS A 182 -4.00 -10.92 -16.03
N ILE A 183 -3.91 -11.93 -16.90
CA ILE A 183 -2.81 -12.90 -16.92
C ILE A 183 -1.75 -12.51 -17.96
N SER A 184 -0.87 -11.60 -17.56
CA SER A 184 0.29 -11.19 -18.34
C SER A 184 1.46 -10.90 -17.41
N PRO A 185 2.72 -11.15 -17.83
CA PRO A 185 3.86 -10.74 -17.03
C PRO A 185 3.83 -9.23 -16.76
N LEU A 186 4.21 -8.84 -15.54
CA LEU A 186 4.45 -7.46 -15.12
C LEU A 186 3.22 -6.53 -15.17
N GLN A 187 2.02 -7.05 -15.47
CA GLN A 187 0.77 -6.26 -15.45
C GLN A 187 0.02 -6.34 -14.12
N SER A 188 0.14 -7.47 -13.42
CA SER A 188 -0.57 -7.73 -12.16
C SER A 188 0.12 -8.83 -11.34
N TRP A 189 -0.40 -9.07 -10.15
CA TRP A 189 -0.12 -10.25 -9.32
C TRP A 189 -1.05 -11.44 -9.63
N GLY A 190 -1.98 -11.30 -10.58
CA GLY A 190 -2.94 -12.34 -10.96
C GLY A 190 -2.32 -13.71 -11.29
N PRO A 191 -1.24 -13.79 -12.09
CA PRO A 191 -0.62 -15.07 -12.44
C PRO A 191 -0.16 -15.91 -11.24
N GLU A 192 0.31 -15.27 -10.18
CA GLU A 192 0.84 -15.90 -8.97
C GLU A 192 -0.25 -16.08 -7.93
N LEU A 193 -1.04 -15.03 -7.65
CA LEU A 193 -2.04 -15.06 -6.59
C LEU A 193 -3.27 -15.89 -6.93
N ARG A 194 -3.52 -16.23 -8.20
CA ARG A 194 -4.53 -17.24 -8.54
C ARG A 194 -4.26 -18.61 -7.89
N HIS A 195 -3.00 -18.85 -7.50
CA HIS A 195 -2.55 -20.06 -6.82
C HIS A 195 -2.57 -19.93 -5.28
N PHE A 196 -3.14 -18.85 -4.74
CA PHE A 196 -3.22 -18.63 -3.30
C PHE A 196 -3.97 -19.76 -2.60
N LYS A 197 -3.30 -20.38 -1.63
CA LYS A 197 -3.82 -21.53 -0.89
C LYS A 197 -4.23 -21.15 0.53
N GLN A 198 -5.43 -21.57 0.91
CA GLN A 198 -5.86 -21.56 2.30
C GLN A 198 -5.12 -22.64 3.07
N LEU A 199 -4.46 -22.27 4.17
CA LEU A 199 -3.76 -23.18 5.07
C LEU A 199 -4.68 -23.59 6.24
N ASP A 200 -4.54 -24.83 6.68
CA ASP A 200 -5.35 -25.39 7.77
C ASP A 200 -4.98 -24.84 9.16
N ALA A 201 -3.76 -24.35 9.31
CA ALA A 201 -3.23 -23.81 10.55
C ALA A 201 -2.39 -22.54 10.29
N PRO A 202 -2.24 -21.66 11.31
CA PRO A 202 -1.34 -20.51 11.23
C PRO A 202 0.08 -20.91 10.84
N ILE A 203 0.74 -20.03 10.09
CA ILE A 203 2.14 -20.20 9.67
C ILE A 203 3.01 -20.12 10.93
N GLN A 204 3.82 -21.15 11.17
CA GLN A 204 4.78 -21.19 12.26
C GLN A 204 6.11 -20.56 11.81
N ASP A 205 6.84 -19.91 12.72
CA ASP A 205 8.12 -19.28 12.39
C ASP A 205 9.16 -20.28 11.87
N SER A 206 9.10 -21.53 12.32
CA SER A 206 9.96 -22.62 11.86
C SER A 206 9.65 -23.13 10.44
N ALA A 207 8.54 -22.68 9.84
CA ALA A 207 8.13 -23.09 8.49
C ALA A 207 8.81 -22.28 7.38
N CYS A 208 9.47 -21.17 7.72
CA CYS A 208 10.10 -20.26 6.76
C CYS A 208 11.60 -20.11 7.02
N ASP A 209 12.42 -20.07 5.97
CA ASP A 209 13.84 -19.74 6.09
C ASP A 209 14.06 -18.26 6.47
N VAL A 210 13.14 -17.39 6.04
CA VAL A 210 13.17 -15.94 6.28
C VAL A 210 11.78 -15.45 6.69
N THR A 211 11.71 -14.78 7.83
CA THR A 211 10.48 -14.11 8.31
C THR A 211 10.66 -12.61 8.26
N ILE A 212 9.69 -11.92 7.65
CA ILE A 212 9.69 -10.46 7.50
C ILE A 212 8.56 -9.87 8.34
N GLU A 213 8.91 -9.24 9.47
CA GLU A 213 7.94 -8.70 10.42
C GLU A 213 7.59 -7.22 10.19
N LYS A 214 8.39 -6.52 9.35
CA LYS A 214 8.21 -5.10 9.06
C LYS A 214 7.37 -4.91 7.80
N PRO A 215 6.59 -3.81 7.69
CA PRO A 215 5.91 -3.46 6.45
C PRO A 215 6.88 -3.48 5.27
N THR A 216 6.60 -4.32 4.28
CA THR A 216 7.50 -4.62 3.18
C THR A 216 6.73 -4.60 1.87
N PHE A 217 7.34 -4.00 0.84
CA PHE A 217 6.82 -4.03 -0.51
C PHE A 217 7.49 -5.17 -1.28
N ILE A 218 6.68 -6.03 -1.85
CA ILE A 218 7.12 -7.03 -2.83
C ILE A 218 6.67 -6.50 -4.19
N MET A 219 7.61 -6.37 -5.12
CA MET A 219 7.35 -5.78 -6.43
C MET A 219 8.00 -6.59 -7.53
N LYS A 220 7.32 -6.65 -8.68
CA LYS A 220 7.91 -7.14 -9.93
C LYS A 220 8.44 -5.94 -10.69
N ILE A 221 9.75 -5.92 -10.92
CA ILE A 221 10.42 -4.79 -11.56
C ILE A 221 10.56 -5.08 -13.06
N ASP A 222 10.08 -4.16 -13.89
CA ASP A 222 10.47 -4.07 -15.30
C ASP A 222 11.48 -2.93 -15.50
N ALA A 223 12.32 -3.07 -16.51
CA ALA A 223 13.16 -1.99 -17.01
C ALA A 223 12.46 -1.31 -18.19
N SER A 224 11.32 -0.67 -17.94
CA SER A 224 10.58 0.06 -18.98
C SER A 224 10.99 1.53 -19.02
N MET A 225 11.31 2.05 -20.22
CA MET A 225 11.43 3.50 -20.46
C MET A 225 10.03 4.12 -20.55
N LEU A 226 9.73 5.06 -19.65
CA LEU A 226 8.49 5.84 -19.67
C LEU A 226 8.71 7.17 -20.40
N TYR A 227 8.06 7.35 -21.54
CA TYR A 227 7.91 8.65 -22.18
C TYR A 227 6.60 9.30 -21.72
N LEU A 228 6.64 10.06 -20.63
CA LEU A 228 5.49 10.81 -20.15
C LEU A 228 5.46 12.19 -20.83
N SER A 229 4.29 12.56 -21.37
CA SER A 229 4.06 13.89 -21.98
C SER A 229 3.81 14.99 -20.95
N CYS A 230 3.67 14.64 -19.68
CA CYS A 230 3.52 15.56 -18.56
C CYS A 230 4.47 15.14 -17.44
N THR A 231 4.90 16.10 -16.62
CA THR A 231 5.77 15.86 -15.47
C THR A 231 5.23 16.56 -14.24
N LYS A 232 5.56 16.04 -13.05
CA LYS A 232 5.45 16.81 -11.82
C LYS A 232 6.68 17.68 -11.68
N VAL A 233 6.45 18.94 -11.30
CA VAL A 233 7.47 19.93 -10.96
C VAL A 233 7.32 20.25 -9.48
#